data_AF-A0A3N4IWR2-F1
#
_entry.id   AF-A0A3N4IWR2-F1
#
_cell.length_a   1.000
_cell.length_b   1.000
_cell.length_c   1.000
_cell.angle_alpha   90.00
_cell.angle_beta   90.00
_cell.angle_gamma   90.00
#
_symmetry.space_group_name_H-M   'P 1'
#
loop_
_entity.id
_entity.type
_entity.pdbx_description
1 polymer ?
#
loop_
_entity_poly.entity_id
_entity_poly.type
_entity_poly.pdbx_seq_one_letter_code
_entity_poly.pdbx_strand_id
1 'polypeptide(L)' 'WPAQSLDLNLIEALWLDMENELGETWGRIGDIETLEKALNIIWNFIPNSWFENLIRTMPEHLQAVIDGEGRATQY' A
#
# COMPACT_ATOMS: atom_id res chain seq x y z
N TRP A 1 3.68 -0.74 17.40
CA TRP A 1 2.75 -1.17 16.35
C TRP A 1 1.76 -2.14 16.97
N PRO A 2 0.45 -1.88 16.95
CA PRO A 2 -0.55 -2.86 17.40
C PRO A 2 -0.45 -4.13 16.55
N ALA A 3 -0.58 -5.29 17.19
CA ALA A 3 -0.54 -6.56 16.47
C ALA A 3 -1.77 -6.68 15.54
N GLN A 4 -1.59 -7.31 14.38
CA GLN A 4 -2.67 -7.58 13.40
C GLN A 4 -3.35 -6.33 12.79
N SER A 5 -2.71 -5.16 12.84
CA SER A 5 -3.23 -3.92 12.24
C SER A 5 -2.52 -3.59 10.93
N LEU A 6 -2.85 -4.34 9.87
CA LEU A 6 -2.40 -4.05 8.50
C LEU A 6 -3.06 -2.77 7.95
N ASP A 7 -4.29 -2.50 8.36
CA ASP A 7 -5.08 -1.32 8.00
C ASP A 7 -4.50 0.01 8.52
N LEU A 8 -3.65 -0.07 9.53
CA LEU A 8 -2.85 1.07 9.99
C LEU A 8 -1.52 1.19 9.25
N ASN A 9 -1.08 0.17 8.53
CA ASN A 9 0.23 0.10 7.90
C ASN A 9 0.19 0.73 6.51
N LEU A 10 0.55 2.00 6.42
CA LEU A 10 0.49 2.77 5.18
C LEU A 10 1.22 2.11 3.99
N ILE A 11 2.26 1.30 4.23
CA ILE A 11 2.96 0.61 3.14
C ILE A 11 2.08 -0.44 2.43
N GLU A 12 1.03 -0.95 3.07
CA GLU A 12 0.10 -1.90 2.43
C GLU A 12 -0.67 -1.22 1.28
N ALA A 13 -1.04 0.05 1.43
CA ALA A 13 -1.65 0.84 0.36
C ALA A 13 -0.69 1.03 -0.83
N LEU A 14 0.60 1.20 -0.54
CA LEU A 14 1.64 1.28 -1.57
C LEU A 14 1.82 -0.04 -2.32
N TRP A 15 1.87 -1.16 -1.60
CA TRP A 15 1.93 -2.47 -2.24
C TRP A 15 0.72 -2.73 -3.11
N LEU A 16 -0.49 -2.42 -2.61
CA LEU A 16 -1.72 -2.56 -3.38
C LEU A 16 -1.69 -1.73 -4.68
N ASP A 17 -1.25 -0.48 -4.62
CA ASP A 17 -1.12 0.37 -5.81
C ASP A 17 -0.08 -0.20 -6.81
N MET A 18 1.07 -0.68 -6.32
CA MET A 18 2.08 -1.30 -7.18
C MET A 18 1.58 -2.61 -7.82
N GLU A 19 0.82 -3.41 -7.09
CA GLU A 19 0.17 -4.62 -7.63
C GLU A 19 -0.88 -4.28 -8.69
N ASN A 20 -1.69 -3.25 -8.45
CA ASN A 20 -2.68 -2.75 -9.41
C ASN A 20 -2.04 -2.25 -10.70
N GLU A 21 -0.92 -1.53 -10.62
CA GLU A 21 -0.16 -1.06 -11.79
C GLU A 21 0.45 -2.22 -12.59
N LEU A 22 0.89 -3.30 -11.93
CA LEU A 22 1.32 -4.52 -12.61
C LEU A 22 0.14 -5.24 -13.29
N GLY A 23 -1.07 -5.12 -12.73
CA GLY A 23 -2.31 -5.59 -13.32
C GLY A 23 -2.26 -7.08 -13.67
N GLU A 24 -2.65 -7.43 -14.90
CA GLU A 24 -2.61 -8.83 -15.36
C GLU A 24 -1.19 -9.43 -15.43
N THR A 25 -0.15 -8.60 -15.38
CA THR A 25 1.24 -9.05 -15.37
C THR A 25 1.62 -9.63 -14.00
N TRP A 26 0.92 -9.20 -12.95
CA TRP A 26 1.04 -9.74 -11.60
C TRP A 26 0.78 -11.24 -11.59
N GLY A 27 1.74 -12.03 -11.09
CA GLY A 27 1.69 -13.49 -11.07
C GLY A 27 1.99 -14.20 -12.40
N ARG A 28 2.17 -13.48 -13.51
CA ARG A 28 2.63 -14.05 -14.79
C ARG A 28 4.15 -13.93 -14.99
N ILE A 29 4.80 -13.04 -14.25
CA ILE A 29 6.26 -12.91 -14.24
C ILE A 29 6.86 -14.12 -13.51
N GLY A 30 7.57 -14.97 -14.25
CA GLY A 30 8.14 -16.22 -13.72
C GLY A 30 9.54 -16.08 -13.12
N ASP A 31 10.20 -14.94 -13.28
CA ASP A 31 11.57 -14.70 -12.81
C ASP A 31 11.67 -13.44 -11.94
N ILE A 32 12.50 -13.54 -10.89
CA ILE A 32 12.66 -12.49 -9.89
C ILE A 32 13.27 -11.22 -10.50
N GLU A 33 14.18 -11.35 -11.47
CA GLU A 33 14.89 -10.21 -12.08
C GLU A 33 13.93 -9.31 -12.87
N THR A 34 13.01 -9.90 -13.64
CA THR A 34 11.98 -9.16 -14.38
C THR A 34 10.98 -8.52 -13.44
N LEU A 35 10.60 -9.22 -12.35
CA LEU A 35 9.71 -8.67 -11.33
C LEU A 35 10.34 -7.45 -10.65
N GLU A 36 11.60 -7.56 -10.25
CA GLU A 36 12.35 -6.47 -9.64
C GLU A 36 12.47 -5.26 -10.58
N LYS A 37 12.75 -5.48 -11.86
CA LYS A 37 12.79 -4.39 -12.86
C LYS A 37 11.44 -3.69 -12.99
N ALA A 38 10.36 -4.45 -13.09
CA ALA A 38 9.01 -3.89 -13.23
C ALA A 38 8.60 -3.09 -11.98
N LEU A 39 8.84 -3.63 -10.79
CA LEU A 39 8.59 -2.94 -9.52
C LEU A 39 9.42 -1.65 -9.39
N ASN A 40 10.71 -1.69 -9.76
CA ASN A 40 11.56 -0.50 -9.76
C ASN A 40 11.05 0.58 -10.72
N ILE A 41 10.55 0.20 -11.89
CA ILE A 41 9.96 1.16 -12.84
C ILE A 41 8.77 1.84 -12.18
N ILE A 42 7.80 1.08 -11.65
CA ILE A 42 6.61 1.62 -10.99
C ILE A 42 6.98 2.50 -9.80
N TRP A 43 7.87 2.02 -8.92
CA TRP A 43 8.35 2.76 -7.76
C TRP A 43 8.88 4.15 -8.14
N ASN A 44 9.69 4.24 -9.19
CA ASN A 44 10.27 5.50 -9.64
C ASN A 44 9.26 6.43 -10.33
N PHE A 45 8.09 5.93 -10.75
CA PHE A 45 7.01 6.75 -11.30
C PHE A 45 6.09 7.33 -10.23
N ILE A 46 6.10 6.81 -9.01
CA ILE A 46 5.25 7.30 -7.92
C ILE A 46 5.75 8.68 -7.47
N PRO A 47 4.94 9.74 -7.59
CA PRO A 47 5.37 11.08 -7.19
C PRO A 47 5.43 11.20 -5.67
N ASN A 48 6.35 12.02 -5.16
CA ASN A 48 6.47 12.29 -3.71
C ASN A 48 5.16 12.77 -3.08
N SER A 49 4.33 13.49 -3.84
CA SER A 49 3.01 13.96 -3.39
C SER A 49 2.06 12.81 -3.05
N TRP A 50 2.21 11.64 -3.67
CA TRP A 50 1.43 10.46 -3.33
C TRP A 50 1.76 9.98 -1.91
N PHE A 51 3.05 9.89 -1.55
CA PHE A 51 3.48 9.54 -0.19
C PHE A 51 3.04 10.59 0.83
N GLU A 52 3.15 11.88 0.50
CA GLU A 52 2.68 12.95 1.37
C GLU A 52 1.17 12.86 1.63
N ASN A 53 0.38 12.56 0.60
CA ASN A 53 -1.06 12.36 0.73
C ASN A 53 -1.39 11.14 1.60
N LEU A 54 -0.69 10.02 1.40
CA LEU A 54 -0.86 8.81 2.20
C LEU A 54 -0.54 9.05 3.69
N ILE A 55 0.50 9.82 4.00
CA ILE A 55 0.80 10.20 5.39
C ILE A 55 -0.32 11.08 5.96
N ARG A 56 -0.90 11.96 5.14
CA ARG A 56 -2.00 12.84 5.56
C ARG A 56 -3.31 12.10 5.83
N THR A 57 -3.54 10.90 5.29
CA THR A 57 -4.74 10.10 5.60
C THR A 57 -4.62 9.33 6.91
N MET A 58 -3.42 9.18 7.49
CA MET A 58 -3.21 8.44 8.74
C MET A 58 -4.14 8.84 9.90
N PRO A 59 -4.45 10.13 10.13
CA PRO A 59 -5.44 10.51 11.15
C PRO A 59 -6.83 9.91 10.90
N GLU A 60 -7.24 9.79 9.64
CA GLU A 60 -8.54 9.21 9.25
C GLU A 60 -8.58 7.70 9.49
N HIS A 61 -7.48 6.98 9.23
CA HIS A 61 -7.34 5.56 9.55
C HIS A 61 -7.45 5.32 11.06
N LEU A 62 -6.76 6.15 11.86
CA LEU A 62 -6.83 6.08 13.32
C LEU A 62 -8.24 6.38 13.84
N GLN A 63 -8.91 7.38 13.26
CA GLN A 63 -10.29 7.69 13.63
C GLN A 63 -11.23 6.53 13.31
N ALA A 64 -11.06 5.86 12.16
CA ALA A 64 -11.86 4.70 11.80
C ALA A 64 -11.66 3.53 12.79
N VAL A 65 -10.43 3.32 13.30
CA VAL A 65 -10.18 2.33 14.36
C VAL A 65 -10.85 2.72 15.68
N ILE A 66 -10.81 4.00 16.04
CA ILE A 66 -11.48 4.51 17.25
C ILE A 66 -12.99 4.31 17.16
N ASP A 67 -13.59 4.72 16.05
CA ASP A 67 -15.03 4.58 15.78
C ASP A 67 -15.45 3.10 15.71
N GLY A 68 -14.54 2.24 15.23
CA GLY A 68 -14.70 0.79 15.18
C GLY A 68 -14.38 0.05 16.48
N GLU A 69 -14.09 0.78 17.58
CA GLU A 69 -13.71 0.21 18.88
C GLU A 69 -12.54 -0.79 18.80
N GLY A 70 -11.55 -0.50 17.95
CA GLY A 70 -10.37 -1.35 17.76
C GLY A 70 -10.57 -2.50 16.78
N ARG A 71 -11.72 -2.59 16.10
CA ARG A 71 -11.94 -3.56 15.01
C ARG A 71 -11.24 -3.12 13.72
N ALA A 72 -11.05 -4.09 12.82
CA ALA A 72 -10.49 -3.85 11.50
C ALA A 72 -11.29 -2.82 10.70
N THR A 73 -10.59 -1.98 9.96
CA THR A 73 -11.17 -0.94 9.12
C THR A 73 -11.11 -1.31 7.63
N GLN A 74 -11.64 -0.44 6.77
CA GLN A 74 -11.59 -0.59 5.31
C GLN A 74 -10.26 -0.16 4.68
N TYR A 75 -9.36 0.40 5.50
CA TYR A 75 -8.06 0.89 5.07
C TYR A 75 -7.03 -0.23 4.99
#